data_AF-A0A4U9I1A2-F1
#
_entry.id   AF-A0A4U9I1A2-F1
#
_cell.length_a   1.000
_cell.length_b   1.000
_cell.length_c   1.000
_cell.angle_alpha   90.00
_cell.angle_beta   90.00
_cell.angle_gamma   90.00
#
_symmetry.space_group_name_H-M   'P 1'
#
loop_
_entity.id
_entity.type
_entity.pdbx_description
1 polymer ?
#
loop_
_entity_poly.entity_id
_entity_poly.type
_entity_poly.pdbx_seq_one_letter_code
_entity_poly.pdbx_strand_id
1 'polypeptide(L)'
;MSLNATPKTSRVELRKTLTLIPVVMMGLAYMQPMTLFDTFGIVSGLTDGHVATAYAFALIAILFTALSYGKLVRRFPSAGSAYTYAQKSISPAVGFMVGWSSLLDYLFMPMINILLAKIYFEALVPSVPSWIFVVALVAFMTISNLRSIKTVANFNTLIVILQMGIVAVIVGLIIYGVSHGEGAGTLTSTPSVLV
;
A
#
# COMPACT_ATOMS: atom_id res chain seq x y z
N MET A 1 57.32 -17.06 -14.28
CA MET A 1 56.54 -16.34 -13.25
C MET A 1 55.16 -16.06 -13.84
N SER A 2 54.14 -16.84 -13.46
CA SER A 2 52.81 -16.80 -14.08
C SER A 2 51.97 -15.69 -13.44
N LEU A 3 51.62 -14.66 -14.21
CA LEU A 3 50.61 -13.67 -13.82
C LEU A 3 49.24 -14.16 -14.27
N ASN A 4 48.61 -15.00 -13.46
CA ASN A 4 47.19 -15.34 -13.62
C ASN A 4 46.37 -14.14 -13.11
N ALA A 5 46.09 -13.18 -13.98
CA ALA A 5 45.09 -12.15 -13.72
C ALA A 5 43.70 -12.79 -13.81
N THR A 6 43.10 -13.13 -12.67
CA THR A 6 41.69 -13.52 -12.60
C THR A 6 40.82 -12.34 -13.06
N PRO A 7 39.96 -12.52 -14.08
CA PRO A 7 39.08 -11.44 -14.51
C PRO A 7 38.08 -11.14 -13.40
N LYS A 8 38.18 -9.94 -12.81
CA LYS A 8 37.15 -9.42 -11.90
C LYS A 8 35.87 -9.25 -12.72
N THR A 9 34.97 -10.22 -12.63
CA THR A 9 33.60 -10.10 -13.13
C THR A 9 32.92 -9.01 -12.30
N SER A 10 32.89 -7.79 -12.86
CA SER A 10 32.12 -6.67 -12.35
C SER A 10 30.64 -7.07 -12.37
N ARG A 11 30.12 -7.62 -11.26
CA ARG A 11 28.69 -7.80 -11.10
C ARG A 11 28.07 -6.41 -11.07
N VAL A 12 27.21 -6.14 -12.05
CA VAL A 12 26.39 -4.92 -12.07
C VAL A 12 25.50 -4.97 -10.82
N GLU A 13 25.89 -4.23 -9.79
CA GLU A 13 25.10 -4.07 -8.57
C GLU A 13 24.25 -2.80 -8.68
N LEU A 14 22.99 -2.90 -8.26
CA LEU A 14 22.08 -1.75 -8.21
C LEU A 14 22.65 -0.72 -7.23
N ARG A 15 22.85 0.51 -7.70
CA ARG A 15 23.35 1.61 -6.87
C ARG A 15 22.31 1.95 -5.81
N LYS A 16 22.64 1.80 -4.53
CA LYS A 16 21.80 2.21 -3.41
C LYS A 16 21.79 3.75 -3.32
N THR A 17 20.83 4.37 -4.01
CA THR A 17 20.75 5.83 -4.12
C THR A 17 19.74 6.47 -3.16
N LEU A 18 18.84 5.70 -2.54
CA LEU A 18 17.85 6.20 -1.60
C LEU A 18 18.33 6.13 -0.14
N THR A 19 18.17 7.23 0.59
CA THR A 19 18.34 7.31 2.05
C THR A 19 17.05 6.90 2.78
N LEU A 20 17.08 6.77 4.11
CA LEU A 20 15.96 6.27 4.91
C LEU A 20 14.64 7.03 4.69
N ILE A 21 14.69 8.36 4.71
CA ILE A 21 13.49 9.20 4.60
C ILE A 21 12.78 9.00 3.25
N PRO A 22 13.45 9.09 2.08
CA PRO A 22 12.85 8.72 0.79
C PRO A 22 12.22 7.33 0.75
N VAL A 23 12.84 6.33 1.39
CA VAL A 23 12.29 4.96 1.42
C VAL A 23 11.01 4.90 2.25
N VAL A 24 10.99 5.55 3.41
CA VAL A 24 9.79 5.62 4.27
C VAL A 24 8.67 6.36 3.56
N MET A 25 8.95 7.50 2.94
CA MET A 25 7.97 8.28 2.19
C MET A 25 7.40 7.50 1.00
N MET A 26 8.24 6.76 0.27
CA MET A 26 7.79 5.86 -0.80
C MET A 26 6.88 4.75 -0.27
N GLY A 27 7.20 4.17 0.89
CA GLY A 27 6.35 3.17 1.55
C GLY A 27 4.99 3.72 1.98
N LEU A 28 4.96 4.92 2.57
CA LEU A 28 3.72 5.60 2.95
C LEU A 28 2.86 5.94 1.73
N ALA A 29 3.49 6.39 0.64
CA ALA A 29 2.79 6.64 -0.63
C ALA A 29 2.13 5.37 -1.18
N TYR A 30 2.87 4.25 -1.15
CA TYR A 30 2.38 2.96 -1.64
C TYR A 30 1.27 2.36 -0.78
N MET A 31 1.24 2.68 0.52
CA MET A 31 0.17 2.23 1.43
C MET A 31 -1.18 2.87 1.13
N GLN A 32 -1.21 3.98 0.39
CA GLN A 32 -2.42 4.73 0.03
C GLN A 32 -3.43 4.94 1.18
N PRO A 33 -3.06 5.60 2.30
CA PRO A 33 -3.96 5.78 3.45
C PRO A 33 -5.38 6.32 3.17
N MET A 34 -5.62 7.05 2.06
CA MET A 34 -6.95 7.54 1.71
C MET A 34 -7.92 6.44 1.31
N THR A 35 -7.42 5.29 0.85
CA THR A 35 -8.27 4.14 0.47
C THR A 35 -9.09 3.59 1.64
N LEU A 36 -8.67 3.86 2.87
CA LEU A 36 -9.47 3.57 4.07
C LEU A 36 -10.83 4.26 3.99
N PHE A 37 -10.88 5.52 3.54
CA PHE A 37 -12.12 6.30 3.48
C PHE A 37 -13.11 5.81 2.44
N ASP A 38 -12.66 5.06 1.42
CA ASP A 38 -13.52 4.50 0.38
C ASP A 38 -14.50 3.46 0.94
N THR A 39 -14.06 2.66 1.92
CA THR A 39 -14.82 1.50 2.42
C THR A 39 -15.22 1.61 3.88
N PHE A 40 -14.51 2.41 4.69
CA PHE A 40 -14.70 2.43 6.14
C PHE A 40 -16.14 2.72 6.57
N GLY A 41 -16.79 3.73 5.97
CA GLY A 41 -18.16 4.11 6.34
C GLY A 41 -19.17 2.98 6.08
N ILE A 42 -19.11 2.37 4.89
CA ILE A 42 -20.02 1.30 4.48
C ILE A 42 -19.79 0.05 5.33
N VAL A 43 -18.53 -0.38 5.47
CA VAL A 43 -18.20 -1.59 6.23
C VAL A 43 -18.50 -1.40 7.72
N SER A 44 -18.30 -0.19 8.25
CA SER A 44 -18.66 0.14 9.63
C SER A 44 -20.17 -0.01 9.86
N GLY A 45 -20.99 0.48 8.93
CA GLY A 45 -22.45 0.28 8.97
C GLY A 45 -22.86 -1.18 8.84
N LEU A 46 -22.18 -1.97 8.00
CA LEU A 46 -22.47 -3.40 7.81
C LEU A 46 -21.99 -4.31 8.96
N THR A 47 -21.08 -3.82 9.79
CA THR A 47 -20.45 -4.60 10.86
C THR A 47 -20.70 -4.01 12.24
N ASP A 48 -21.72 -3.18 12.41
CA ASP A 48 -22.07 -2.55 13.70
C ASP A 48 -20.87 -1.87 14.39
N GLY A 49 -19.98 -1.23 13.61
CA GLY A 49 -18.80 -0.53 14.12
C GLY A 49 -17.58 -1.40 14.47
N HIS A 50 -17.58 -2.70 14.12
CA HIS A 50 -16.45 -3.62 14.42
C HIS A 50 -15.18 -3.39 13.58
N VAL A 51 -15.25 -2.51 12.58
CA VAL A 51 -14.12 -2.18 11.70
C VAL A 51 -12.87 -1.72 12.46
N ALA A 52 -13.02 -0.86 13.48
CA ALA A 52 -11.88 -0.38 14.26
C ALA A 52 -11.16 -1.52 15.01
N THR A 53 -11.93 -2.44 15.60
CA THR A 53 -11.39 -3.61 16.29
C THR A 53 -10.69 -4.55 15.30
N ALA A 54 -11.25 -4.76 14.11
CA ALA A 54 -10.61 -5.54 13.05
C ALA A 54 -9.27 -4.93 12.62
N TYR A 55 -9.19 -3.60 12.47
CA TYR A 55 -7.93 -2.91 12.18
C TYR A 55 -6.89 -3.08 13.30
N ALA A 56 -7.31 -3.08 14.57
CA ALA A 56 -6.39 -3.33 15.69
C ALA A 56 -5.77 -4.73 15.63
N PHE A 57 -6.57 -5.77 15.34
CA PHE A 57 -6.05 -7.12 15.14
C PHE A 57 -5.14 -7.23 13.91
N ALA A 58 -5.53 -6.59 12.80
CA ALA A 58 -4.71 -6.56 11.59
C ALA A 58 -3.36 -5.86 11.83
N LEU A 59 -3.34 -4.77 12.59
CA LEU A 59 -2.11 -4.05 12.96
C LEU A 59 -1.14 -4.97 13.71
N ILE A 60 -1.62 -5.76 14.67
CA ILE A 60 -0.79 -6.71 15.41
C ILE A 60 -0.13 -7.71 14.45
N ALA A 61 -0.90 -8.29 13.53
CA ALA A 61 -0.37 -9.24 12.53
C ALA A 61 0.68 -8.59 11.60
N ILE A 62 0.43 -7.35 11.17
CA ILE A 62 1.35 -6.59 10.31
C ILE A 62 2.64 -6.24 11.08
N LEU A 63 2.56 -5.92 12.38
CA LEU A 63 3.74 -5.66 13.21
C LEU A 63 4.64 -6.90 13.33
N PHE A 64 4.06 -8.09 13.54
CA PHE A 64 4.83 -9.34 13.50
C PHE A 64 5.53 -9.55 12.16
N THR A 65 4.82 -9.26 11.07
CA THR A 65 5.37 -9.34 9.71
C THR A 65 6.53 -8.36 9.53
N ALA A 66 6.36 -7.10 9.92
CA ALA A 66 7.39 -6.05 9.82
C ALA A 66 8.65 -6.41 10.62
N LEU A 67 8.49 -6.92 11.86
CA LEU A 67 9.62 -7.36 12.69
C LEU A 67 10.36 -8.54 12.07
N SER A 68 9.64 -9.50 11.48
CA SER A 68 10.23 -10.63 10.74
C SER A 68 11.05 -10.14 9.54
N TYR A 69 10.47 -9.27 8.70
CA TYR A 69 11.13 -8.66 7.55
C TYR A 69 12.38 -7.88 7.96
N GLY A 70 12.32 -7.12 9.05
CA GLY A 70 13.45 -6.36 9.57
C GLY A 70 14.64 -7.23 10.00
N LYS A 71 14.40 -8.45 10.48
CA LYS A 71 15.47 -9.43 10.78
C LYS A 71 16.00 -10.08 9.51
N LEU A 72 15.11 -10.46 8.59
CA LEU A 72 15.45 -11.19 7.36
C LEU A 72 16.23 -10.32 6.36
N VAL A 73 15.92 -9.03 6.23
CA VAL A 73 16.65 -8.11 5.34
C VAL A 73 18.11 -7.94 5.75
N ARG A 74 18.41 -7.99 7.06
CA ARG A 74 19.79 -7.94 7.57
C ARG A 74 20.55 -9.24 7.29
N ARG A 75 19.86 -10.38 7.33
CA ARG A 75 20.45 -11.71 7.09
C ARG A 75 20.63 -12.01 5.60
N PHE A 76 19.68 -11.59 4.78
CA PHE A 76 19.66 -11.81 3.33
C PHE A 76 19.55 -10.46 2.59
N PRO A 77 20.65 -9.67 2.52
CA PRO A 77 20.64 -8.35 1.89
C PRO A 77 20.58 -8.47 0.36
N SER A 78 19.41 -8.81 -0.15
CA SER A 78 19.11 -9.03 -1.58
C SER A 78 17.85 -8.26 -1.98
N ALA A 79 17.79 -7.84 -3.24
CA ALA A 79 16.63 -7.12 -3.78
C ALA A 79 15.36 -7.99 -3.93
N GLY A 80 15.45 -9.31 -3.80
CA GLY A 80 14.32 -10.21 -4.01
C GLY A 80 13.26 -10.24 -2.89
N SER A 81 13.42 -9.47 -1.81
CA SER A 81 12.40 -9.27 -0.76
C SER A 81 11.80 -10.60 -0.24
N ALA A 82 10.48 -10.67 -0.07
CA ALA A 82 9.72 -11.81 0.43
C ALA A 82 10.05 -13.14 -0.26
N TYR A 83 10.22 -13.13 -1.58
CA TYR A 83 10.62 -14.31 -2.37
C TYR A 83 11.94 -14.88 -1.85
N THR A 84 12.97 -14.03 -1.72
CA THR A 84 14.30 -14.46 -1.25
C THR A 84 14.23 -14.94 0.19
N TYR A 85 13.46 -14.26 1.05
CA TYR A 85 13.35 -14.65 2.45
C TYR A 85 12.69 -16.02 2.61
N ALA A 86 11.54 -16.24 1.95
CA ALA A 86 10.83 -17.51 2.00
C ALA A 86 11.66 -18.65 1.37
N GLN A 87 12.32 -18.38 0.24
CA GLN A 87 13.20 -19.34 -0.42
C GLN A 87 14.36 -19.79 0.47
N LYS A 88 14.99 -18.84 1.19
CA LYS A 88 16.18 -19.11 2.02
C LYS A 88 15.85 -19.60 3.43
N SER A 89 14.67 -19.28 3.96
CA SER A 89 14.27 -19.65 5.32
C SER A 89 13.37 -20.88 5.39
N ILE A 90 12.62 -21.21 4.33
CA ILE A 90 11.65 -22.31 4.34
C ILE A 90 12.02 -23.34 3.27
N SER A 91 11.78 -23.05 1.99
CA SER A 91 12.14 -23.93 0.88
C SER A 91 12.04 -23.21 -0.47
N PRO A 92 12.71 -23.72 -1.53
CA PRO A 92 12.59 -23.17 -2.87
C PRO A 92 11.17 -23.12 -3.43
N ALA A 93 10.33 -24.13 -3.13
CA ALA A 93 8.94 -24.18 -3.59
C ALA A 93 8.09 -23.07 -2.93
N VAL A 94 8.27 -22.84 -1.62
CA VAL A 94 7.56 -21.76 -0.92
C VAL A 94 8.02 -20.39 -1.41
N GLY A 95 9.33 -20.24 -1.66
CA GLY A 95 9.86 -19.04 -2.32
C GLY A 95 9.17 -18.76 -3.64
N PHE A 96 9.07 -19.76 -4.53
CA PHE A 96 8.39 -19.64 -5.81
C PHE A 96 6.92 -19.22 -5.66
N MET A 97 6.17 -19.85 -4.75
CA MET A 97 4.77 -19.46 -4.48
C MET A 97 4.66 -18.01 -4.02
N VAL A 98 5.52 -17.57 -3.10
CA VAL A 98 5.54 -16.17 -2.61
C VAL A 98 5.84 -15.20 -3.76
N GLY A 99 6.80 -15.54 -4.63
CA GLY A 99 7.10 -14.73 -5.81
C GLY A 99 5.90 -14.58 -6.75
N TRP A 100 5.16 -15.67 -7.00
CA TRP A 100 3.94 -15.62 -7.80
C TRP A 100 2.83 -14.82 -7.13
N SER A 101 2.61 -15.00 -5.84
CA SER A 101 1.63 -14.21 -5.09
C SER A 101 1.95 -12.72 -5.13
N SER A 102 3.22 -12.32 -5.00
CA SER A 102 3.63 -10.92 -5.13
C SER A 102 3.43 -10.37 -6.55
N LEU A 103 3.67 -11.18 -7.59
CA LEU A 103 3.41 -10.77 -8.96
C LEU A 103 1.91 -10.53 -9.21
N LEU A 104 1.06 -11.43 -8.72
CA LEU A 104 -0.39 -11.29 -8.82
C LEU A 104 -0.90 -10.07 -8.05
N ASP A 105 -0.37 -9.81 -6.85
CA ASP A 105 -0.67 -8.62 -6.06
C ASP A 105 -0.39 -7.34 -6.88
N TYR A 106 0.79 -7.24 -7.48
CA TYR A 106 1.14 -6.10 -8.34
C TYR A 106 0.27 -5.98 -9.60
N LEU A 107 -0.25 -7.10 -10.13
CA LEU A 107 -1.14 -7.09 -11.29
C LEU A 107 -2.55 -6.63 -10.93
N PHE A 108 -3.08 -7.07 -9.79
CA PHE A 108 -4.44 -6.74 -9.36
C PHE A 108 -4.56 -5.32 -8.80
N MET A 109 -3.48 -4.77 -8.25
CA MET A 109 -3.47 -3.42 -7.70
C MET A 109 -3.99 -2.34 -8.66
N PRO A 110 -3.48 -2.18 -9.90
CA PRO A 110 -4.00 -1.20 -10.85
C PRO A 110 -5.44 -1.52 -11.30
N MET A 111 -5.81 -2.80 -11.39
CA MET A 111 -7.16 -3.21 -11.78
C MET A 111 -8.21 -2.74 -10.75
N ILE A 112 -7.94 -2.91 -9.46
CA ILE A 112 -8.83 -2.46 -8.38
C ILE A 112 -8.95 -0.93 -8.41
N ASN A 113 -7.86 -0.20 -8.63
CA ASN A 113 -7.89 1.27 -8.73
C ASN A 113 -8.74 1.74 -9.92
N ILE A 114 -8.66 1.09 -11.08
CA ILE A 114 -9.51 1.41 -12.24
C ILE A 114 -10.98 1.05 -11.98
N LEU A 115 -11.25 -0.05 -11.28
CA LEU A 115 -12.60 -0.42 -10.88
C LEU A 115 -13.23 0.63 -9.95
N LEU A 116 -12.48 1.11 -8.95
CA LEU A 116 -12.94 2.19 -8.07
C LEU A 116 -13.17 3.48 -8.86
N ALA A 117 -12.24 3.86 -9.74
CA ALA A 117 -12.42 5.03 -10.60
C ALA A 117 -13.68 4.92 -11.48
N LYS A 118 -13.99 3.74 -12.01
CA LYS A 118 -15.23 3.45 -12.75
C LYS A 118 -16.46 3.69 -11.88
N ILE A 119 -16.49 3.13 -10.67
CA ILE A 119 -17.62 3.27 -9.73
C ILE A 119 -17.86 4.75 -9.40
N TYR A 120 -16.79 5.49 -9.11
CA TYR A 120 -16.89 6.93 -8.86
C TYR A 120 -17.36 7.72 -10.08
N PHE A 121 -16.87 7.38 -11.27
CA PHE A 121 -17.30 8.03 -12.51
C PHE A 121 -18.79 7.78 -12.79
N GLU A 122 -19.27 6.54 -12.61
CA GLU A 122 -20.70 6.21 -12.79
C GLU A 122 -21.59 6.97 -11.80
N ALA A 123 -21.12 7.19 -10.57
CA ALA A 123 -21.84 8.00 -9.59
C ALA A 123 -21.90 9.49 -9.96
N LEU A 124 -20.85 10.03 -10.59
CA LEU A 124 -20.76 11.45 -10.97
C LEU A 124 -21.44 11.76 -12.30
N VAL A 125 -21.33 10.87 -13.30
CA VAL A 125 -21.86 11.06 -14.66
C VAL A 125 -22.59 9.79 -15.12
N PRO A 126 -23.81 9.54 -14.59
CA PRO A 126 -24.57 8.33 -14.90
C PRO A 126 -24.96 8.20 -16.39
N SER A 127 -24.96 9.31 -17.13
CA SER A 127 -25.37 9.39 -18.53
C SER A 127 -24.32 8.90 -19.53
N VAL A 128 -23.05 8.76 -19.12
CA VAL A 128 -21.95 8.38 -20.01
C VAL A 128 -21.57 6.91 -19.76
N PRO A 129 -21.48 6.07 -20.81
CA PRO A 129 -21.00 4.70 -20.67
C PRO A 129 -19.59 4.66 -20.07
N SER A 130 -19.45 4.00 -18.93
CA SER A 130 -18.24 4.02 -18.12
C SER A 130 -17.04 3.31 -18.77
N TRP A 131 -17.27 2.41 -19.72
CA TRP A 131 -16.20 1.75 -20.47
C TRP A 131 -15.32 2.75 -21.24
N ILE A 132 -15.89 3.87 -21.71
CA ILE A 132 -15.15 4.92 -22.42
C ILE A 132 -14.16 5.56 -21.47
N PHE A 133 -14.62 5.91 -20.25
CA PHE A 133 -13.78 6.47 -19.21
C PHE A 133 -12.67 5.50 -18.78
N VAL A 134 -13.01 4.23 -18.59
CA VAL A 134 -12.04 3.18 -18.25
C VAL A 134 -10.95 3.06 -19.32
N VAL A 135 -11.32 2.93 -20.59
CA VAL A 135 -10.35 2.82 -21.71
C VAL A 135 -9.46 4.06 -21.79
N ALA A 136 -10.06 5.25 -21.68
CA ALA A 136 -9.31 6.51 -21.70
C ALA A 136 -8.32 6.62 -20.53
N LEU A 137 -8.76 6.29 -19.31
CA LEU A 137 -7.94 6.37 -18.11
C LEU A 137 -6.79 5.35 -18.14
N VAL A 138 -7.06 4.11 -18.56
CA VAL A 138 -6.03 3.08 -18.72
C VAL A 138 -5.00 3.51 -19.77
N ALA A 139 -5.45 3.97 -20.94
CA ALA A 139 -4.55 4.45 -21.99
C ALA A 139 -3.68 5.61 -21.51
N PHE A 140 -4.27 6.58 -20.81
CA PHE A 140 -3.55 7.71 -20.22
C PHE A 140 -2.47 7.25 -19.21
N MET A 141 -2.82 6.33 -18.30
CA MET A 141 -1.89 5.79 -17.31
C MET A 141 -0.77 5.00 -17.96
N THR A 142 -1.07 4.15 -18.94
CA THR A 142 -0.06 3.38 -19.69
C THR A 142 0.91 4.31 -20.42
N ILE A 143 0.41 5.31 -21.15
CA ILE A 143 1.26 6.28 -21.87
C ILE A 143 2.13 7.07 -20.89
N SER A 144 1.56 7.49 -19.76
CA SER A 144 2.29 8.22 -18.73
C SER A 144 3.41 7.39 -18.11
N ASN A 145 3.14 6.11 -17.84
CA ASN A 145 4.13 5.17 -17.31
C ASN A 145 5.30 4.93 -18.30
N LEU A 146 5.03 4.98 -19.61
CA LEU A 146 6.06 4.82 -20.64
C LEU A 146 6.95 6.06 -20.85
N ARG A 147 6.48 7.28 -20.52
CA ARG A 147 7.17 8.52 -20.90
C ARG A 147 8.26 8.99 -19.92
N SER A 148 8.04 8.95 -18.61
CA SER A 148 9.11 9.27 -17.64
C SER A 148 8.73 9.02 -16.19
N ILE A 149 9.41 8.09 -15.52
CA ILE A 149 9.27 7.81 -14.08
C ILE A 149 9.66 9.02 -13.22
N LYS A 150 10.52 9.92 -13.72
CA LYS A 150 11.04 11.06 -12.95
C LYS A 150 9.99 12.13 -12.65
N THR A 151 9.06 12.39 -13.56
CA THR A 151 7.97 13.36 -13.33
C THR A 151 6.93 12.81 -12.35
N VAL A 152 6.67 11.51 -12.43
CA VAL A 152 5.73 10.80 -11.55
C VAL A 152 6.20 10.86 -10.08
N ALA A 153 7.50 10.73 -9.82
CA ALA A 153 8.04 10.74 -8.45
C ALA A 153 7.84 12.07 -7.70
N ASN A 154 8.00 13.21 -8.38
CA ASN A 154 7.81 14.53 -7.75
C ASN A 154 6.33 14.83 -7.49
N PHE A 155 5.44 14.48 -8.43
CA PHE A 155 3.99 14.59 -8.23
C PHE A 155 3.49 13.72 -7.07
N ASN A 156 4.03 12.50 -6.95
CA ASN A 156 3.65 11.58 -5.87
C ASN A 156 3.97 12.18 -4.49
N THR A 157 5.11 12.85 -4.34
CA THR A 157 5.48 13.49 -3.06
C THR A 157 4.49 14.59 -2.66
N LEU A 158 4.04 15.41 -3.62
CA LEU A 158 3.04 16.46 -3.37
C LEU A 158 1.69 15.86 -2.92
N ILE A 159 1.25 14.79 -3.60
CA ILE A 159 -0.01 14.10 -3.28
C ILE A 159 0.04 13.53 -1.86
N VAL A 160 1.15 12.90 -1.46
CA VAL A 160 1.33 12.37 -0.11
C VAL A 160 1.24 13.47 0.94
N ILE A 161 1.87 14.63 0.71
CA ILE A 161 1.79 15.75 1.65
C ILE A 161 0.35 16.23 1.82
N LEU A 162 -0.37 16.43 0.71
CA LEU A 162 -1.78 16.84 0.73
C LEU A 162 -2.65 15.83 1.48
N GLN A 163 -2.45 14.55 1.17
CA GLN A 163 -3.14 13.43 1.83
C GLN A 163 -2.89 13.39 3.33
N MET A 164 -1.64 13.56 3.76
CA MET A 164 -1.31 13.62 5.18
C MET A 164 -1.98 14.83 5.87
N GLY A 165 -2.14 15.94 5.14
CA GLY A 165 -2.93 17.09 5.58
C GLY A 165 -4.41 16.74 5.80
N ILE A 166 -5.05 16.05 4.84
CA ILE A 166 -6.45 15.60 4.98
C ILE A 166 -6.59 14.66 6.17
N VAL A 167 -5.68 13.70 6.33
CA VAL A 167 -5.66 12.79 7.48
C VAL A 167 -5.55 13.58 8.79
N ALA A 168 -4.68 14.58 8.87
CA ALA A 168 -4.55 15.41 10.06
C ALA A 168 -5.83 16.20 10.39
N VAL A 169 -6.51 16.74 9.37
CA VAL A 169 -7.81 17.43 9.55
C VAL A 169 -8.86 16.46 10.08
N ILE A 170 -8.98 15.27 9.48
CA ILE A 170 -9.94 14.24 9.92
C ILE A 170 -9.66 13.81 11.35
N VAL A 171 -8.40 13.56 11.70
CA VAL A 171 -8.01 13.24 13.08
C VAL A 171 -8.36 14.38 14.03
N GLY A 172 -8.14 15.64 13.63
CA GLY A 172 -8.54 16.81 14.40
C GLY A 172 -10.04 16.88 14.63
N LEU A 173 -10.85 16.62 13.59
CA LEU A 173 -12.31 16.56 13.70
C LEU A 173 -12.78 15.41 14.59
N ILE A 174 -12.14 14.24 14.52
CA ILE A 174 -12.44 13.10 15.41
C ILE A 174 -12.16 13.47 16.87
N ILE A 175 -11.00 14.06 17.16
CA ILE A 175 -10.64 14.49 18.52
C ILE A 175 -11.65 15.54 19.01
N TYR A 176 -11.99 16.52 18.17
CA TYR A 176 -12.98 17.54 18.48
C TYR A 176 -14.35 16.93 18.77
N GLY A 177 -14.88 16.07 17.90
CA GLY A 177 -16.16 15.40 18.06
C GLY A 177 -16.22 14.58 19.35
N VAL A 178 -15.23 13.72 19.59
CA VAL A 178 -15.15 12.91 20.82
C VAL A 178 -15.07 13.78 22.06
N SER A 179 -14.33 14.89 22.03
CA SER A 179 -14.26 15.82 23.17
C SER A 179 -15.57 16.56 23.46
N HIS A 180 -16.45 16.70 22.46
CA HIS A 180 -17.77 17.32 22.59
C HIS A 180 -18.90 16.28 22.76
N GLY A 181 -18.54 15.02 23.02
CA GLY A 181 -19.48 13.94 23.29
C GLY A 181 -20.05 13.25 22.04
N GLU A 182 -19.52 13.54 20.85
CA GLU A 182 -19.86 12.80 19.63
C GLU A 182 -19.09 11.48 19.55
N GLY A 183 -19.79 10.37 19.33
CA GLY A 183 -19.20 9.04 19.23
C GLY A 183 -20.04 7.99 19.95
N ALA A 184 -19.72 6.71 19.76
CA ALA A 184 -20.48 5.61 20.37
C ALA A 184 -20.27 5.48 21.90
N GLY A 185 -19.36 6.26 22.50
CA GLY A 185 -19.08 6.23 23.95
C GLY A 185 -18.45 4.93 24.46
N THR A 186 -18.14 3.99 23.57
CA THR A 186 -17.57 2.67 23.90
C THR A 186 -16.10 2.59 23.50
N LEU A 187 -15.25 2.05 24.39
CA LEU A 187 -13.83 1.79 24.10
C LEU A 187 -13.64 0.61 23.14
N THR A 188 -14.67 -0.23 23.00
CA THR A 188 -14.69 -1.43 22.19
C THR A 188 -15.89 -1.40 21.26
N SER A 189 -15.74 -1.92 20.04
CA SER A 189 -16.82 -2.07 19.06
C SER A 189 -17.94 -3.04 19.46
N THR A 190 -18.07 -3.36 20.75
CA THR A 190 -19.16 -4.21 21.23
C THR A 190 -20.48 -3.48 21.06
N PRO A 191 -21.52 -4.14 20.49
CA PRO A 191 -22.86 -3.60 20.56
C PRO A 191 -23.22 -3.47 22.03
N SER A 192 -23.82 -2.36 22.44
CA SER A 192 -24.52 -2.28 23.71
C SER A 192 -25.70 -3.25 23.65
N VAL A 193 -25.46 -4.53 23.94
CA VAL A 193 -26.51 -5.45 24.33
C VAL A 193 -26.94 -4.96 25.71
N LEU A 194 -28.00 -4.14 25.77
CA LEU A 194 -28.93 -3.98 26.89
C LEU A 194 -29.99 -2.91 26.53
N VAL A 195 -31.21 -3.42 26.30
CA VAL A 195 -32.57 -2.82 26.43
C VAL A 195 -32.87 -1.51 25.70
#